data_AF-A0A924D813-F1
#
_entry.id   AF-A0A924D813-F1
#
_cell.length_a   1.000
_cell.length_b   1.000
_cell.length_c   1.000
_cell.angle_alpha   90.00
_cell.angle_beta   90.00
_cell.angle_gamma   90.00
#
_symmetry.space_group_name_H-M   'P 1'
#
loop_
_entity.id
_entity.type
_entity.pdbx_description
1 polymer ?
#
loop_
_entity_poly.entity_id
_entity_poly.type
_entity_poly.pdbx_seq_one_letter_code
_entity_poly.pdbx_strand_id
1 'polypeptide(L)'
;MNTKDSTYSLLIKMNDNVKGATLDDHKKKRVINFDVNFDYNKVEDLNKLNNSKLYTVIIYENQKKYKNFVEVFEYEKDTINNQILVHLTQFKNSKKKKIINEHYYYFSNKDNIESLYKNNVKDYLLKKYNLFEIKNFNLEKIVCVIDGKINSETVYLESKKIDFNFIFKIDELFPKRILN
;
A
#
# COMPACT_ATOMS: atom_id res chain seq x y z
N MET A 1 31.33 8.60 -10.45
CA MET A 1 30.23 9.12 -9.62
C MET A 1 28.95 8.46 -10.09
N ASN A 2 28.31 7.67 -9.22
CA ASN A 2 27.11 6.93 -9.57
C ASN A 2 25.91 7.88 -9.53
N THR A 3 25.23 8.04 -10.65
CA THR A 3 24.12 8.96 -10.86
C THR A 3 22.83 8.35 -10.33
N LYS A 4 22.41 8.77 -9.11
CA LYS A 4 21.02 8.89 -8.60
C LYS A 4 21.02 8.71 -7.07
N ASP A 5 21.45 9.73 -6.34
CA ASP A 5 21.20 9.77 -4.90
C ASP A 5 19.68 9.70 -4.69
N SER A 6 19.25 8.62 -4.06
CA SER A 6 17.87 8.45 -3.59
C SER A 6 17.97 8.69 -2.09
N THR A 7 17.23 9.67 -1.58
CA THR A 7 17.14 9.89 -0.14
C THR A 7 16.24 8.82 0.44
N TYR A 8 16.77 8.03 1.37
CA TYR A 8 16.00 7.03 2.09
C TYR A 8 15.64 7.56 3.48
N SER A 9 14.48 7.16 4.01
CA SER A 9 14.10 7.41 5.40
C SER A 9 13.97 6.08 6.13
N LEU A 10 14.81 5.85 7.14
CA LEU A 10 14.69 4.68 8.02
C LEU A 10 13.89 5.08 9.27
N LEU A 11 12.77 4.39 9.51
CA LEU A 11 11.97 4.50 10.71
C LEU A 11 12.10 3.22 11.52
N ILE A 12 12.42 3.34 12.80
CA ILE A 12 12.47 2.22 13.74
C ILE A 12 11.42 2.46 14.82
N LYS A 13 10.55 1.47 15.03
CA LYS A 13 9.53 1.47 16.07
C LYS A 13 9.91 0.40 17.08
N MET A 14 10.16 0.82 18.32
CA MET A 14 10.43 -0.05 19.46
C MET A 14 9.44 0.31 20.57
N ASN A 15 8.48 -0.57 20.82
CA ASN A 15 7.67 -0.56 22.04
C ASN A 15 7.38 -2.00 22.47
N ASP A 16 6.84 -2.19 23.68
CA ASP A 16 6.66 -3.50 24.30
C ASP A 16 5.85 -4.50 23.44
N ASN A 17 4.99 -4.00 22.55
CA ASN A 17 4.09 -4.82 21.74
C ASN A 17 4.45 -4.85 20.24
N VAL A 18 5.34 -3.95 19.78
CA VAL A 18 5.65 -3.74 18.37
C VAL A 18 7.12 -3.39 18.21
N LYS A 19 7.86 -4.28 17.58
CA LYS A 19 9.21 -4.04 17.06
C LYS A 19 9.16 -4.10 15.54
N GLY A 20 9.63 -3.05 14.88
CA GLY A 20 9.64 -2.99 13.43
C GLY A 20 10.57 -1.92 12.89
N ALA A 21 11.14 -2.16 11.72
CA ALA A 21 11.96 -1.19 11.03
C ALA A 21 11.55 -1.11 9.56
N THR A 22 11.52 0.10 9.04
CA THR A 22 10.99 0.42 7.72
C THR A 22 11.92 1.42 7.02
N LEU A 23 12.44 1.07 5.84
CA LEU A 23 13.22 1.95 4.98
C LEU A 23 12.36 2.39 3.79
N ASP A 24 12.12 3.68 3.66
CA ASP A 24 11.31 4.28 2.60
C ASP A 24 12.19 4.96 1.53
N ASP A 25 12.01 4.57 0.26
CA ASP A 25 12.53 5.24 -0.93
C ASP A 25 11.40 6.08 -1.55
N HIS A 26 11.30 7.34 -1.11
CA HIS A 26 10.28 8.29 -1.56
C HIS A 26 10.27 8.46 -3.08
N LYS A 27 11.45 8.42 -3.71
CA LYS A 27 11.61 8.65 -5.15
C LYS A 27 11.08 7.48 -5.96
N LYS A 28 11.37 6.25 -5.51
CA LYS A 28 10.91 5.03 -6.19
C LYS A 28 9.57 4.52 -5.67
N LYS A 29 9.00 5.17 -4.66
CA LYS A 29 7.76 4.73 -3.99
C LYS A 29 7.88 3.28 -3.53
N ARG A 30 8.95 2.96 -2.78
CA ARG A 30 9.22 1.62 -2.27
C ARG A 30 9.45 1.65 -0.76
N VAL A 31 8.92 0.66 -0.08
CA VAL A 31 9.07 0.48 1.37
C VAL A 31 9.73 -0.88 1.61
N ILE A 32 10.76 -0.92 2.44
CA ILE A 32 11.41 -2.17 2.85
C ILE A 32 11.18 -2.34 4.33
N ASN A 33 10.45 -3.38 4.74
CA ASN A 33 10.35 -3.73 6.16
C ASN A 33 11.40 -4.79 6.52
N PHE A 34 11.89 -4.69 7.73
CA PHE A 34 12.81 -5.65 8.32
C PHE A 34 12.15 -6.33 9.52
N ASP A 35 12.50 -7.58 9.74
CA ASP A 35 12.23 -8.22 11.02
C ASP A 35 13.15 -7.61 12.08
N VAL A 36 12.58 -7.31 13.24
CA VAL A 36 13.33 -6.71 14.35
C VAL A 36 13.21 -7.57 15.59
N ASN A 37 14.25 -8.36 15.83
CA ASN A 37 14.37 -9.30 16.95
C ASN A 37 15.44 -8.88 17.97
N PHE A 38 15.83 -7.60 17.99
CA PHE A 38 16.82 -7.04 18.90
C PHE A 38 16.32 -5.73 19.51
N ASP A 39 16.95 -5.30 20.60
CA ASP A 39 16.71 -3.98 21.19
C ASP A 39 17.69 -2.97 20.58
N TYR A 40 17.16 -1.84 20.11
CA TYR A 40 17.96 -0.79 19.51
C TYR A 40 18.49 0.17 20.58
N ASN A 41 19.75 -0.01 20.95
CA ASN A 41 20.41 0.80 21.98
C ASN A 41 21.46 1.74 21.40
N LYS A 42 22.12 1.33 20.31
CA LYS A 42 23.16 2.08 19.61
C LYS A 42 23.02 1.93 18.10
N VAL A 43 23.61 2.84 17.35
CA VAL A 43 23.42 2.90 15.90
C VAL A 43 24.04 1.68 15.19
N GLU A 44 25.06 1.05 15.77
CA GLU A 44 25.64 -0.19 15.22
C GLU A 44 24.65 -1.38 15.27
N ASP A 45 23.62 -1.31 16.11
CA ASP A 45 22.58 -2.35 16.17
C ASP A 45 21.77 -2.42 14.85
N LEU A 46 21.80 -1.40 14.00
CA LEU A 46 21.19 -1.43 12.66
C LEU A 46 21.72 -2.57 11.80
N ASN A 47 22.95 -3.01 12.01
CA ASN A 47 23.54 -4.15 11.27
C ASN A 47 22.86 -5.50 11.61
N LYS A 48 22.00 -5.53 12.63
CA LYS A 48 21.21 -6.72 13.00
C LYS A 48 19.88 -6.82 12.24
N LEU A 49 19.49 -5.78 11.49
CA LEU A 49 18.29 -5.81 10.65
C LEU A 49 18.43 -6.90 9.59
N ASN A 50 17.47 -7.82 9.54
CA ASN A 50 17.49 -8.97 8.64
C ASN A 50 16.10 -9.23 8.05
N ASN A 51 16.01 -10.27 7.22
CA ASN A 51 14.76 -10.73 6.60
C ASN A 51 13.95 -9.62 5.92
N SER A 52 14.61 -8.80 5.11
CA SER A 52 13.94 -7.70 4.43
C SER A 52 12.82 -8.17 3.50
N LYS A 53 11.66 -7.53 3.62
CA LYS A 53 10.52 -7.66 2.73
C LYS A 53 10.33 -6.34 1.99
N LEU A 54 10.38 -6.38 0.67
CA LEU A 54 10.16 -5.22 -0.18
C LEU A 54 8.68 -5.10 -0.51
N TYR A 55 8.20 -3.86 -0.45
CA TYR A 55 6.84 -3.46 -0.75
C TYR A 55 6.83 -2.22 -1.67
N THR A 56 5.83 -2.11 -2.54
CA THR A 56 5.63 -0.94 -3.43
C THR A 56 4.57 0.00 -2.85
N VAL A 57 4.94 1.20 -2.41
CA VAL A 57 4.13 2.14 -1.58
C VAL A 57 2.62 2.14 -1.90
N ILE A 58 1.82 2.07 -0.83
CA ILE A 58 0.39 2.40 -0.85
C ILE A 58 0.20 3.90 -0.58
N ILE A 59 -0.51 4.61 -1.46
CA ILE A 59 -1.01 5.96 -1.17
C ILE A 59 -2.45 5.81 -0.66
N TYR A 60 -2.72 6.36 0.53
CA TYR A 60 -4.06 6.52 1.09
C TYR A 60 -4.49 7.97 0.96
N GLU A 61 -5.66 8.19 0.38
CA GLU A 61 -6.41 9.43 0.59
C GLU A 61 -7.66 9.15 1.42
N ASN A 62 -7.92 10.03 2.39
CA ASN A 62 -9.16 10.00 3.14
C ASN A 62 -10.33 10.44 2.24
N GLN A 63 -11.20 9.50 1.89
CA GLN A 63 -12.38 9.79 1.09
C GLN A 63 -13.48 10.43 1.95
N LYS A 64 -14.14 11.45 1.39
CA LYS A 64 -15.32 12.07 2.01
C LYS A 64 -16.49 11.07 2.01
N LYS A 65 -17.12 10.88 3.17
CA LYS A 65 -18.32 10.04 3.30
C LYS A 65 -19.56 10.84 2.89
N TYR A 66 -20.35 10.30 1.97
CA TYR A 66 -21.64 10.86 1.58
C TYR A 66 -22.78 10.04 2.20
N LYS A 67 -23.86 10.71 2.62
CA LYS A 67 -25.10 10.06 3.09
C LYS A 67 -26.09 9.96 1.91
N ASN A 68 -26.87 8.88 1.86
CA ASN A 68 -27.96 8.65 0.89
C ASN A 68 -27.55 8.60 -0.59
N PHE A 69 -26.32 8.16 -0.88
CA PHE A 69 -25.90 7.92 -2.26
C PHE A 69 -26.56 6.66 -2.83
N VAL A 70 -26.59 6.58 -4.16
CA VAL A 70 -26.98 5.38 -4.90
C VAL A 70 -25.80 4.92 -5.73
N GLU A 71 -25.60 3.61 -5.81
CA GLU A 71 -24.48 3.01 -6.53
C GLU A 71 -24.94 2.34 -7.82
N VAL A 72 -24.09 2.42 -8.83
CA VAL A 72 -24.12 1.58 -10.02
C VAL A 72 -22.82 0.78 -10.03
N PHE A 73 -22.96 -0.51 -10.33
CA PHE A 73 -21.88 -1.48 -10.30
C PHE A 73 -21.81 -2.16 -11.67
N GLU A 74 -20.60 -2.23 -12.21
CA GLU A 74 -20.26 -2.90 -13.45
C GLU A 74 -18.95 -3.66 -13.23
N TYR A 75 -18.74 -4.76 -13.95
CA TYR A 75 -17.44 -5.43 -13.93
C TYR A 75 -17.12 -6.05 -15.28
N GLU A 76 -15.82 -6.17 -15.55
CA GLU A 76 -15.27 -6.80 -16.74
C GLU A 76 -14.26 -7.86 -16.32
N LYS A 77 -14.25 -8.98 -17.05
CA LYS A 77 -13.24 -10.04 -16.90
C LYS A 77 -12.26 -9.96 -18.05
N ASP A 78 -11.04 -9.54 -17.75
CA ASP A 78 -9.92 -9.62 -18.67
C ASP A 78 -9.35 -11.03 -18.63
N THR A 79 -9.66 -11.81 -19.67
CA THR A 79 -9.20 -13.19 -19.82
C THR A 79 -7.74 -13.31 -20.24
N ILE A 80 -7.15 -12.25 -20.82
CA ILE A 80 -5.75 -12.22 -21.27
C ILE A 80 -4.84 -12.09 -20.06
N ASN A 81 -5.14 -11.14 -19.17
CA ASN A 81 -4.34 -10.90 -17.96
C ASN A 81 -4.83 -11.66 -16.73
N ASN A 82 -5.93 -12.42 -16.86
CA ASN A 82 -6.63 -13.06 -15.76
C ASN A 82 -6.88 -12.05 -14.62
N GLN A 83 -7.58 -10.97 -14.98
CA GLN A 83 -7.93 -9.87 -14.08
C GLN A 83 -9.44 -9.63 -14.11
N ILE A 84 -9.98 -9.18 -12.99
CA ILE A 84 -11.35 -8.68 -12.91
C ILE A 84 -11.29 -7.21 -12.55
N LEU A 85 -11.82 -6.36 -13.42
CA LEU A 85 -11.98 -4.94 -13.19
C LEU A 85 -13.39 -4.68 -12.72
N VAL A 86 -13.53 -4.17 -11.50
CA VAL A 86 -14.83 -3.74 -10.96
C VAL A 86 -14.91 -2.23 -11.00
N HIS A 87 -15.97 -1.71 -11.60
CA HIS A 87 -16.29 -0.30 -11.65
C HIS A 87 -17.50 -0.01 -10.74
N LEU A 88 -17.33 0.91 -9.80
CA LEU A 88 -18.36 1.35 -8.87
C LEU A 88 -18.54 2.86 -8.96
N THR A 89 -19.68 3.30 -9.49
CA THR A 89 -20.04 4.71 -9.57
C THR A 89 -21.04 5.06 -8.47
N GLN A 90 -20.69 6.04 -7.64
CA GLN A 90 -21.59 6.58 -6.62
C GLN A 90 -22.23 7.87 -7.11
N PHE A 91 -23.54 7.97 -6.97
CA PHE A 91 -24.34 9.15 -7.29
C PHE A 91 -24.90 9.80 -6.03
N LYS A 92 -24.98 11.13 -6.01
CA LYS A 92 -25.50 11.90 -4.87
C LYS A 92 -26.93 11.51 -4.45
N ASN A 93 -27.74 11.02 -5.37
CA ASN A 93 -29.13 10.62 -5.12
C ASN A 93 -29.63 9.62 -6.19
N SER A 94 -30.83 9.09 -5.97
CA SER A 94 -31.50 8.15 -6.88
C SER A 94 -31.76 8.68 -8.29
N LYS A 95 -31.79 10.00 -8.50
CA LYS A 95 -31.93 10.60 -9.84
C LYS A 95 -30.63 10.56 -10.64
N LYS A 96 -29.52 10.06 -10.08
CA LYS A 96 -28.21 9.89 -10.73
C LYS A 96 -27.64 11.15 -11.41
N LYS A 97 -28.03 12.34 -10.95
CA LYS A 97 -27.66 13.62 -11.60
C LYS A 97 -26.20 14.02 -11.46
N LYS A 98 -25.53 13.55 -10.40
CA LYS A 98 -24.14 13.93 -10.09
C LYS A 98 -23.40 12.73 -9.54
N ILE A 99 -22.32 12.38 -10.22
CA ILE A 99 -21.30 11.44 -9.73
C ILE A 99 -20.56 12.14 -8.59
N ILE A 100 -20.43 11.46 -7.45
CA ILE A 100 -19.71 11.97 -6.28
C ILE A 100 -18.41 11.21 -6.05
N ASN A 101 -18.36 9.94 -6.43
CA ASN A 101 -17.17 9.11 -6.42
C ASN A 101 -17.26 8.11 -7.57
N GLU A 102 -16.13 7.80 -8.18
CA GLU A 102 -15.98 6.73 -9.14
C GLU A 102 -14.75 5.89 -8.74
N HIS A 103 -14.96 4.59 -8.56
CA HIS A 103 -13.90 3.68 -8.14
C HIS A 103 -13.73 2.53 -9.13
N TYR A 104 -12.47 2.24 -9.43
CA TYR A 104 -12.06 1.06 -10.18
C TYR A 104 -11.23 0.16 -9.26
N TYR A 105 -11.66 -1.07 -9.09
CA TYR A 105 -10.98 -2.08 -8.27
C TYR A 105 -10.43 -3.17 -9.18
N TYR A 106 -9.12 -3.41 -9.09
CA TYR A 106 -8.43 -4.39 -9.92
C TYR A 106 -8.15 -5.65 -9.10
N PHE A 107 -8.68 -6.78 -9.56
CA PHE A 107 -8.55 -8.07 -8.91
C PHE A 107 -7.65 -9.02 -9.71
N SER A 108 -6.59 -9.45 -9.03
CA SER A 108 -5.46 -10.32 -9.38
C SER A 108 -5.50 -11.79 -8.98
N ASN A 109 -5.03 -12.76 -9.78
CA ASN A 109 -4.53 -14.02 -9.22
C ASN A 109 -3.04 -13.95 -8.84
N LYS A 110 -2.45 -12.75 -8.78
CA LYS A 110 -1.06 -12.61 -8.36
C LYS A 110 -0.88 -13.10 -6.91
N ASP A 111 -0.03 -14.10 -6.77
CA ASP A 111 0.42 -14.59 -5.48
C ASP A 111 1.31 -13.53 -4.81
N ASN A 112 1.26 -13.47 -3.48
CA ASN A 112 2.04 -12.57 -2.61
C ASN A 112 1.52 -11.12 -2.42
N ILE A 113 0.24 -10.85 -2.64
CA ILE A 113 -0.35 -9.56 -2.24
C ILE A 113 -0.83 -9.68 -0.79
N GLU A 114 -0.10 -9.06 0.14
CA GLU A 114 -0.54 -8.95 1.54
C GLU A 114 -1.51 -7.77 1.68
N SER A 115 -2.77 -8.06 1.98
CA SER A 115 -3.73 -7.01 2.36
C SER A 115 -3.45 -6.58 3.79
N LEU A 116 -2.74 -5.46 3.97
CA LEU A 116 -2.51 -4.85 5.29
C LEU A 116 -3.81 -4.38 5.98
N TYR A 117 -4.90 -4.24 5.23
CA TYR A 117 -6.21 -3.83 5.74
C TYR A 117 -7.21 -4.96 5.58
N LYS A 118 -8.11 -5.13 6.57
CA LYS A 118 -9.24 -6.05 6.47
C LYS A 118 -9.97 -5.83 5.14
N ASN A 119 -10.26 -6.93 4.44
CA ASN A 119 -10.84 -7.05 3.09
C ASN A 119 -12.24 -6.41 2.89
N ASN A 120 -12.53 -5.28 3.53
CA ASN A 120 -13.86 -4.68 3.60
C ASN A 120 -14.47 -4.42 2.22
N VAL A 121 -13.67 -4.03 1.22
CA VAL A 121 -14.15 -3.82 -0.15
C VAL A 121 -14.50 -5.13 -0.84
N LYS A 122 -13.61 -6.13 -0.80
CA LYS A 122 -13.86 -7.44 -1.41
C LYS A 122 -15.10 -8.09 -0.79
N ASP A 123 -15.19 -8.08 0.54
CA ASP A 123 -16.35 -8.60 1.27
C ASP A 123 -17.63 -7.83 0.95
N TYR A 124 -17.55 -6.50 0.80
CA TYR A 124 -18.67 -5.67 0.40
C TYR A 124 -19.18 -6.03 -0.99
N LEU A 125 -18.28 -6.16 -1.97
CA LEU A 125 -18.63 -6.52 -3.34
C LEU A 125 -19.24 -7.93 -3.41
N LEU A 126 -18.65 -8.89 -2.69
CA LEU A 126 -19.17 -10.25 -2.57
C LEU A 126 -20.58 -10.29 -1.99
N LYS A 127 -20.84 -9.52 -0.92
CA LYS A 127 -22.13 -9.57 -0.20
C LYS A 127 -23.22 -8.73 -0.86
N LYS A 128 -22.90 -7.53 -1.33
CA LYS A 128 -23.90 -6.59 -1.87
C LYS A 128 -24.26 -6.91 -3.32
N TYR A 129 -23.29 -7.31 -4.12
CA TYR A 129 -23.45 -7.52 -5.56
C TYR A 129 -23.38 -8.98 -5.97
N ASN A 130 -23.19 -9.92 -5.02
CA ASN A 130 -23.04 -11.35 -5.30
C ASN A 130 -21.92 -11.66 -6.33
N LEU A 131 -20.85 -10.86 -6.35
CA LEU A 131 -19.74 -11.00 -7.30
C LEU A 131 -18.78 -12.12 -6.85
N PHE A 132 -19.19 -13.38 -6.96
CA PHE A 132 -18.39 -14.51 -6.48
C PHE A 132 -17.13 -14.78 -7.31
N GLU A 133 -17.04 -14.23 -8.51
CA GLU A 133 -15.91 -14.36 -9.43
C GLU A 133 -14.61 -13.82 -8.83
N ILE A 134 -14.67 -12.78 -7.99
CA ILE A 134 -13.49 -12.21 -7.33
C ILE A 134 -13.07 -12.99 -6.06
N LYS A 135 -13.80 -14.04 -5.66
CA LYS A 135 -13.58 -14.73 -4.38
C LYS A 135 -12.15 -15.25 -4.24
N ASN A 136 -11.56 -15.75 -5.32
CA ASN A 136 -10.20 -16.29 -5.34
C ASN A 136 -9.14 -15.28 -5.82
N PHE A 137 -9.53 -14.04 -6.10
CA PHE A 137 -8.62 -12.99 -6.55
C PHE A 137 -8.22 -12.06 -5.41
N ASN A 138 -7.00 -11.54 -5.46
CA ASN A 138 -6.46 -10.53 -4.55
C ASN A 138 -6.75 -9.12 -5.10
N LEU A 139 -7.13 -8.19 -4.24
CA LEU A 139 -7.28 -6.79 -4.61
C LEU A 139 -5.89 -6.17 -4.80
N GLU A 140 -5.54 -5.80 -6.03
CA GLU A 140 -4.22 -5.25 -6.35
C GLU A 140 -4.19 -3.74 -6.30
N LYS A 141 -5.28 -3.12 -6.73
CA LYS A 141 -5.30 -1.69 -6.99
C LYS A 141 -6.70 -1.12 -6.84
N ILE A 142 -6.78 0.09 -6.31
CA ILE A 142 -7.97 0.94 -6.32
C ILE A 142 -7.60 2.24 -7.02
N VAL A 143 -8.37 2.64 -8.02
CA VAL A 143 -8.27 3.96 -8.65
C VAL A 143 -9.55 4.72 -8.34
N CYS A 144 -9.42 5.92 -7.80
CA CYS A 144 -10.50 6.87 -7.61
C CYS A 144 -10.45 7.92 -8.72
N VAL A 145 -11.55 8.10 -9.44
CA VAL A 145 -11.70 9.08 -10.51
C VAL A 145 -12.73 10.13 -10.09
N ILE A 146 -12.40 11.39 -10.34
CA ILE A 146 -13.29 12.55 -10.13
C ILE A 146 -13.18 13.43 -11.37
N ASP A 147 -14.32 13.77 -11.98
CA ASP A 147 -14.41 14.59 -13.19
C ASP A 147 -13.50 14.10 -14.34
N GLY A 148 -13.43 12.77 -14.51
CA GLY A 148 -12.63 12.12 -15.56
C GLY A 148 -11.12 12.11 -15.31
N LYS A 149 -10.65 12.54 -14.14
CA LYS A 149 -9.23 12.52 -13.76
C LYS A 149 -8.99 11.59 -12.57
N ILE A 150 -7.86 10.90 -12.58
CA ILE A 150 -7.41 10.11 -11.41
C ILE A 150 -7.17 11.09 -10.27
N ASN A 151 -8.01 11.00 -9.25
CA ASN A 151 -7.87 11.77 -8.02
C ASN A 151 -6.93 11.05 -7.06
N SER A 152 -7.09 9.73 -6.89
CA SER A 152 -6.19 8.93 -6.07
C SER A 152 -6.02 7.50 -6.57
N GLU A 153 -4.92 6.90 -6.16
CA GLU A 153 -4.53 5.55 -6.54
C GLU A 153 -3.90 4.83 -5.34
N THR A 154 -4.46 3.68 -4.99
CA THR A 154 -3.96 2.79 -3.94
C THR A 154 -3.51 1.50 -4.60
N VAL A 155 -2.23 1.18 -4.53
CA VAL A 155 -1.68 -0.10 -5.01
C VAL A 155 -1.35 -0.94 -3.79
N TYR A 156 -1.96 -2.12 -3.67
CA TYR A 156 -1.70 -3.06 -2.59
C TYR A 156 -0.33 -3.72 -2.79
N LEU A 157 0.37 -3.91 -1.68
CA LEU A 157 1.78 -4.26 -1.71
C LEU A 157 1.97 -5.71 -2.16
N GLU A 158 2.70 -5.89 -3.25
CA GLU A 158 3.35 -7.17 -3.52
C GLU A 158 4.47 -7.35 -2.48
N SER A 159 4.39 -8.42 -1.68
CA SER A 159 5.41 -8.79 -0.71
C SER A 159 6.40 -9.73 -1.38
N LYS A 160 7.62 -9.25 -1.61
CA LYS A 160 8.73 -10.12 -2.07
C LYS A 160 9.79 -10.18 -0.98
N LYS A 161 10.13 -11.39 -0.56
CA LYS A 161 11.36 -11.61 0.21
C LYS A 161 12.51 -11.27 -0.72
N ILE A 162 13.36 -10.36 -0.26
CA ILE A 162 14.53 -9.93 -1.00
C ILE A 162 15.76 -10.20 -0.14
N ASP A 163 16.75 -10.90 -0.72
CA ASP A 163 18.05 -11.08 -0.10
C ASP A 163 18.87 -9.80 -0.34
N PHE A 164 18.64 -8.77 0.49
CA PHE A 164 19.51 -7.60 0.53
C PHE A 164 20.46 -7.73 1.70
N ASN A 165 21.76 -7.53 1.43
CA ASN A 165 22.76 -7.32 2.46
C ASN A 165 22.90 -5.81 2.69
N PHE A 166 22.16 -5.28 3.66
CA PHE A 166 22.30 -3.88 4.06
C PHE A 166 23.53 -3.74 4.97
N ILE A 167 24.53 -3.01 4.50
CA ILE A 167 25.64 -2.58 5.34
C ILE A 167 25.40 -1.11 5.66
N PHE A 168 25.06 -0.82 6.92
CA PHE A 168 24.88 0.54 7.37
C PHE A 168 26.24 1.11 7.76
N LYS A 169 26.77 2.02 6.93
CA LYS A 169 27.93 2.83 7.28
C LYS A 169 27.45 4.18 7.78
N ILE A 170 27.85 4.53 9.00
CA ILE A 170 27.51 5.81 9.63
C ILE A 170 28.69 6.74 9.39
N ASP A 171 28.48 7.76 8.56
CA ASP A 171 29.51 8.76 8.31
C ASP A 171 29.44 9.92 9.33
N GLU A 172 28.23 10.30 9.78
CA GLU A 172 28.03 11.35 10.80
C GLU A 172 26.78 11.09 11.68
N LEU A 173 26.83 11.54 12.95
CA LEU A 173 25.72 11.48 13.92
C LEU A 173 25.35 12.88 14.39
N PHE A 174 24.05 13.18 14.42
CA PHE A 174 23.52 14.45 14.92
C PHE A 174 22.49 14.24 16.05
N PRO A 175 22.49 15.07 17.11
CA PRO A 175 23.46 16.15 17.35
C PRO A 175 24.85 15.59 17.67
N LYS A 176 25.90 16.27 17.21
CA LYS A 176 27.29 15.93 17.56
C LYS A 176 27.39 16.04 19.07
N ARG A 177 27.65 14.92 19.79
CA ARG A 177 27.91 14.98 21.24
C ARG A 177 29.10 15.93 21.43
N ILE A 178 28.84 17.09 22.03
CA ILE A 178 29.90 17.97 22.52
C ILE A 178 30.49 17.23 23.72
N LEU A 179 31.68 16.66 23.56
CA LEU A 179 32.46 16.16 24.67
C LEU A 179 32.93 17.39 25.45
N ASN A 180 32.38 17.60 26.64
CA ASN A 180 32.94 18.51 27.64
C ASN A 180 34.15 17.86 28.31
#